data_AF-A0A381YS17-F1
#
_entry.id   AF-A0A381YS17-F1
#
_cell.length_a   1.000
_cell.length_b   1.000
_cell.length_c   1.000
_cell.angle_alpha   90.00
_cell.angle_beta   90.00
_cell.angle_gamma   90.00
#
_symmetry.space_group_name_H-M   'P 1'
#
loop_
_entity.id
_entity.type
_entity.pdbx_description
1 polymer ?
#
loop_
_entity_poly.entity_id
_entity_poly.type
_entity_poly.pdbx_seq_one_letter_code
_entity_poly.pdbx_strand_id
1 'polypeptide(L)' 'TTLDGDVIDRWGKRGDDDGDFRGFPHGIWLDNQEDLYVAEVGATHAIQKFARI' A
#
# COMPACT_ATOMS: atom_id res chain seq x y z
N THR A 1 1.69 3.76 -13.48
CA THR A 1 2.70 3.75 -14.56
C THR A 1 2.68 5.10 -15.24
N THR A 2 3.66 5.46 -16.05
CA THR A 2 3.46 6.50 -17.07
C THR A 2 2.38 6.04 -18.05
N LEU A 3 1.88 6.94 -18.92
CA LEU A 3 0.96 6.54 -20.00
C LEU A 3 1.60 5.50 -20.94
N ASP A 4 2.94 5.46 -20.98
CA ASP A 4 3.74 4.49 -21.75
C ASP A 4 4.00 3.18 -21.00
N GLY A 5 3.52 3.05 -19.76
CA GLY A 5 3.64 1.82 -18.97
C GLY A 5 4.87 1.73 -18.08
N ASP A 6 5.68 2.79 -18.00
CA ASP A 6 6.87 2.79 -17.15
C ASP A 6 6.49 2.75 -15.66
N VAL A 7 7.23 1.97 -14.89
CA VAL A 7 7.08 1.94 -13.44
C VAL A 7 7.60 3.26 -12.88
N ILE A 8 6.74 3.97 -12.14
CA ILE A 8 7.09 5.25 -11.51
C ILE A 8 7.84 4.98 -10.20
N ASP A 9 7.31 4.05 -9.39
CA ASP A 9 7.90 3.71 -8.10
C ASP A 9 7.43 2.32 -7.62
N ARG A 10 8.11 1.80 -6.59
CA ARG A 10 7.75 0.59 -5.83
C ARG A 10 8.12 0.79 -4.36
N TRP A 11 7.20 0.49 -3.46
CA TRP A 11 7.47 0.52 -2.02
C TRP A 11 6.88 -0.69 -1.32
N GLY A 12 7.35 -0.89 -0.08
CA GLY A 12 7.02 -2.04 0.74
C GLY A 12 7.76 -3.31 0.34
N LYS A 13 7.87 -4.23 1.30
CA LYS A 13 8.41 -5.58 1.14
C LYS A 13 7.65 -6.50 2.10
N ARG A 14 7.91 -7.80 2.04
CA ARG A 14 7.35 -8.72 3.04
C ARG A 14 8.01 -8.50 4.40
N GLY A 15 7.21 -8.28 5.44
CA GLY A 15 7.71 -8.00 6.79
C GLY A 15 6.63 -7.51 7.73
N ASP A 16 7.03 -7.26 8.98
CA ASP A 16 6.15 -6.80 10.06
C ASP A 16 6.41 -5.34 10.48
N ASP A 17 7.29 -4.64 9.78
CA ASP A 17 7.61 -3.24 10.07
C ASP A 17 6.59 -2.27 9.40
N ASP A 18 6.60 -1.00 9.81
CA ASP A 18 5.74 0.02 9.20
C ASP A 18 6.09 0.18 7.70
N GLY A 19 5.06 0.06 6.85
CA GLY A 19 5.21 0.09 5.39
C GLY A 19 5.56 -1.25 4.75
N ASP A 20 5.83 -2.29 5.53
CA ASP A 20 5.95 -3.67 5.06
C ASP A 20 4.60 -4.39 5.06
N PHE A 21 4.49 -5.47 4.29
CA PHE A 21 3.28 -6.26 4.12
C PHE A 21 3.46 -7.66 4.70
N ARG A 22 2.62 -8.03 5.66
CA ARG A 22 2.69 -9.30 6.39
C ARG A 22 2.03 -10.45 5.64
N GLY A 23 0.91 -10.16 4.98
CA GLY A 23 0.08 -11.07 4.21
C GLY A 23 0.14 -10.77 2.73
N PHE A 24 -1.02 -10.65 2.10
CA PHE A 24 -1.15 -10.36 0.68
C PHE A 24 -1.93 -9.05 0.48
N PRO A 25 -1.26 -7.94 0.14
CA PRO A 25 -1.93 -6.69 -0.24
C PRO A 25 -2.95 -6.95 -1.35
N HIS A 26 -4.20 -6.59 -1.09
CA HIS A 26 -5.31 -6.93 -1.98
C HIS A 26 -6.30 -5.77 -2.16
N GLY A 27 -6.44 -4.91 -1.16
CA GLY A 27 -7.26 -3.70 -1.24
C GLY A 27 -6.40 -2.45 -1.33
N ILE A 28 -6.77 -1.51 -2.18
CA ILE A 28 -6.11 -0.20 -2.30
C ILE A 28 -7.14 0.92 -2.51
N TRP A 29 -7.07 1.96 -1.68
CA TRP A 29 -7.98 3.11 -1.71
C TRP A 29 -7.25 4.42 -1.48
N LEU A 30 -7.82 5.51 -2.00
CA LEU A 30 -7.41 6.88 -1.74
C LEU A 30 -8.56 7.63 -1.06
N ASP A 31 -8.22 8.50 -0.11
CA ASP A 31 -9.17 9.47 0.44
C ASP A 31 -9.04 10.86 -0.24
N ASN A 32 -9.81 11.84 0.23
CA ASN A 32 -9.82 13.19 -0.32
C ASN A 32 -8.58 14.04 0.04
N GLN A 33 -7.75 13.56 0.96
CA GLN A 33 -6.44 14.13 1.28
C GLN A 33 -5.32 13.44 0.49
N GLU A 34 -5.70 12.54 -0.42
CA GLU A 34 -4.79 11.72 -1.22
C GLU A 34 -3.91 10.79 -0.36
N ASP A 35 -4.35 10.48 0.87
CA ASP A 35 -3.75 9.44 1.67
C ASP A 35 -4.12 8.06 1.09
N LEU A 36 -3.15 7.16 1.08
CA LEU A 36 -3.31 5.83 0.51
C LEU A 36 -3.56 4.80 1.62
N TYR A 37 -4.56 3.95 1.42
CA TYR A 37 -4.89 2.86 2.32
C TYR A 37 -4.67 1.53 1.61
N VAL A 38 -3.91 0.63 2.24
CA VAL A 38 -3.66 -0.71 1.72
C VAL A 38 -4.13 -1.74 2.74
N ALA A 39 -4.95 -2.68 2.29
CA ALA A 39 -5.49 -3.77 3.10
C ALA A 39 -4.96 -5.12 2.64
N GLU A 40 -4.59 -5.98 3.60
CA GLU A 40 -4.02 -7.30 3.33
C GLU A 40 -5.01 -8.43 3.63
N VAL A 41 -5.01 -9.44 2.77
CA VAL A 41 -5.68 -10.72 3.03
C VAL A 41 -4.70 -11.67 3.71
N GLY A 42 -5.19 -12.49 4.64
CA GLY A 42 -4.37 -13.47 5.36
C GLY A 42 -3.62 -12.90 6.57
N ALA A 43 -3.85 -11.63 6.92
CA ALA A 43 -3.37 -10.99 8.15
C ALA A 43 -4.53 -10.34 8.90
N THR A 44 -4.50 -10.34 10.23
CA THR A 44 -5.52 -9.69 11.07
C THR A 44 -5.15 -8.23 11.31
N HIS A 45 -6.14 -7.33 11.33
CA HIS A 45 -5.94 -5.88 11.54
C HIS A 45 -4.92 -5.23 10.58
N ALA A 46 -4.74 -5.79 9.39
CA ALA A 46 -3.72 -5.39 8.44
C ALA A 46 -4.25 -4.36 7.42
N ILE A 47 -4.64 -3.19 7.94
CA ILE A 47 -4.90 -1.99 7.12
C ILE A 47 -3.84 -0.95 7.49
N GLN A 48 -3.11 -0.47 6.49
CA GLN A 48 -2.08 0.56 6.66
C GLN A 48 -2.47 1.83 5.91
N LYS A 49 -2.18 2.98 6.52
CA LYS A 49 -2.36 4.32 5.93
C LYS A 49 -0.99 4.91 5.60
N PHE A 50 -0.80 5.35 4.37
CA PHE A 50 0.36 6.10 3.91
C PHE A 50 -0.07 7.54 3.68
N ALA A 51 0.46 8.44 4.51
CA ALA A 51 0.12 9.85 4.44
C ALA A 51 0.80 10.50 3.23
N ARG A 52 0.06 11.36 2.51
CA ARG A 52 0.67 12.27 1.55
C ARG A 52 1.31 13.43 2.32
N ILE A 53 2.61 13.62 2.14
CA ILE A 53 3.39 14.74 2.71
C ILE A 53 3.78 15.75 1.64
#